data_AF-F2N9I7-F1
#
_entry.id   AF-F2N9I7-F1
#
_cell.length_a   1.000
_cell.length_b   1.000
_cell.length_c   1.000
_cell.angle_alpha   90.00
_cell.angle_beta   90.00
_cell.angle_gamma   90.00
#
_symmetry.space_group_name_H-M   'P 1'
#
loop_
_entity.id
_entity.type
_entity.pdbx_description
1 polymer ?
#
loop_
_entity_poly.entity_id
_entity_poly.type
_entity_poly.pdbx_seq_one_letter_code
_entity_poly.pdbx_strand_id
1 'polypeptide(L)'
;MRLQRFLARAGVASRRGSEHLMSAGRVRVNGLVASELGTKVDVGADRVEVDGIEVVFGAPPVYIVLNKPAGYLTTMSDPAGRPCVAELVPIRRFPGLFPVGRLDKDTTGVLLFTTDGDLAQNLLHPSKHVAKTYLARVEGTPDSADLDVLRAGIELDDGPCLPARCRLVERRASGGSSLVELIIREGRKNQVKRMLAAVGHPVQRLVRTSFGGVAASDLAEGEWRELTSCELALLRPESPADPPAHLGRPGASRKES
;
A
#
# COMPACT_ATOMS: atom_id res chain seq x y z
N MET A 1 17.56 12.34 8.32
CA MET A 1 16.29 12.36 7.56
C MET A 1 15.75 13.79 7.43
N ARG A 2 14.81 14.09 6.52
CA ARG A 2 14.19 15.43 6.46
C ARG A 2 13.33 15.72 7.70
N LEU A 3 13.34 16.94 8.23
CA LEU A 3 12.66 17.35 9.47
C LEU A 3 11.13 17.17 9.40
N GLN A 4 10.48 17.56 8.32
CA GLN A 4 9.03 17.32 8.17
C GLN A 4 8.66 15.83 8.11
N ARG A 5 9.61 14.98 7.69
CA ARG A 5 9.44 13.52 7.68
C ARG A 5 9.65 12.95 9.09
N PHE A 6 10.59 13.52 9.84
CA PHE A 6 10.81 13.22 11.26
C PHE A 6 9.53 13.48 12.06
N LEU A 7 9.01 14.70 11.98
CA LEU A 7 7.81 15.13 12.72
C LEU A 7 6.57 14.29 12.36
N ALA A 8 6.40 13.96 11.08
CA ALA A 8 5.30 13.12 10.64
C ALA A 8 5.39 11.68 11.17
N ARG A 9 6.59 11.09 11.20
CA ARG A 9 6.80 9.76 11.77
C ARG A 9 6.64 9.74 13.29
N ALA A 10 6.99 10.83 13.97
CA ALA A 10 6.76 10.99 15.40
C ALA A 10 5.28 11.27 15.76
N GLY A 11 4.39 11.34 14.77
CA GLY A 11 2.96 11.55 15.00
C GLY A 11 2.56 12.99 15.33
N VAL A 12 3.46 13.96 15.16
CA VAL A 12 3.20 15.37 15.48
C VAL A 12 2.15 15.97 14.55
N ALA A 13 2.32 15.78 13.25
CA ALA A 13 1.41 16.27 12.21
C ALA A 13 1.61 15.49 10.91
N SER A 14 0.77 15.68 9.89
CA SER A 14 1.09 15.20 8.54
C SER A 14 2.40 15.81 8.03
N ARG A 15 3.00 15.28 6.95
CA ARG A 15 4.20 15.90 6.34
C ARG A 15 3.99 17.38 6.00
N ARG A 16 2.84 17.72 5.39
CA ARG A 16 2.49 19.11 5.05
C ARG A 16 2.20 19.94 6.31
N GLY A 17 1.51 19.37 7.29
CA GLY A 17 1.29 20.03 8.58
C GLY A 17 2.61 20.31 9.30
N SER A 18 3.59 19.42 9.18
CA SER A 18 4.93 19.59 9.73
C SER A 18 5.69 20.72 9.02
N GLU A 19 5.57 20.84 7.70
CA GLU A 19 6.12 21.98 6.94
C GLU A 19 5.48 23.31 7.37
N HIS A 20 4.19 23.31 7.71
CA HIS A 20 3.51 24.47 8.28
C HIS A 20 4.04 24.82 9.68
N LEU A 21 4.23 23.84 10.57
CA LEU A 21 4.83 24.06 11.89
C LEU A 21 6.25 24.65 11.77
N MET A 22 7.05 24.13 10.85
CA MET A 22 8.40 24.65 10.56
C MET A 22 8.35 26.10 10.11
N SER A 23 7.58 26.40 9.06
CA SER A 23 7.45 27.76 8.52
C SER A 23 6.84 28.76 9.51
N ALA A 24 6.04 28.30 10.47
CA ALA A 24 5.53 29.11 11.58
C ALA A 24 6.55 29.34 12.72
N GLY A 25 7.78 28.83 12.60
CA GLY A 25 8.83 29.00 13.61
C GLY A 25 8.61 28.20 14.91
N ARG A 26 7.69 27.23 14.89
CA ARG A 26 7.31 26.41 16.07
C ARG A 26 8.22 25.22 16.32
N VAL A 27 9.08 24.90 15.35
CA VAL A 27 9.99 23.76 15.41
C VAL A 27 11.40 24.25 15.71
N ARG A 28 12.07 23.60 16.67
CA ARG A 28 13.48 23.82 16.97
C ARG A 28 14.29 22.54 16.78
N VAL A 29 15.53 22.70 16.32
CA VAL A 29 16.55 21.64 16.25
C VAL A 29 17.75 22.14 17.02
N ASN A 30 18.17 21.40 18.05
CA ASN A 30 19.28 21.76 18.94
C ASN A 30 19.14 23.19 19.52
N GLY A 31 17.91 23.58 19.86
CA GLY A 31 17.58 24.89 20.42
C GLY A 31 17.40 26.02 19.39
N LEU A 32 17.71 25.79 18.11
CA LEU A 32 17.59 26.78 17.03
C LEU A 32 16.30 26.59 16.24
N VAL A 33 15.60 27.67 15.91
CA VAL A 33 14.38 27.61 15.09
C VAL A 33 14.71 27.08 13.69
N ALA A 34 14.01 26.02 13.28
CA ALA A 34 14.21 25.34 12.00
C ALA A 34 12.99 25.56 11.09
N SER A 35 13.01 26.67 10.34
CA SER A 35 11.93 27.06 9.43
C SER A 35 12.16 26.72 7.96
N GLU A 36 13.38 26.36 7.58
CA GLU A 36 13.75 26.08 6.20
C GLU A 36 13.19 24.73 5.73
N LEU A 37 12.44 24.73 4.63
CA LEU A 37 11.92 23.50 4.05
C LEU A 37 13.05 22.70 3.41
N GLY A 38 13.29 21.49 3.93
CA GLY A 38 14.38 20.63 3.47
C GLY A 38 15.47 20.39 4.51
N THR A 39 15.42 21.10 5.65
CA THR A 39 16.27 20.83 6.83
C THR A 39 16.30 19.33 7.11
N LYS A 40 17.51 18.81 7.33
CA LYS A 40 17.75 17.43 7.73
C LYS A 40 18.12 17.38 9.20
N VAL A 41 17.68 16.33 9.86
CA VAL A 41 18.04 15.99 11.23
C VAL A 41 18.59 14.57 11.29
N ASP A 42 19.58 14.36 12.13
CA ASP A 42 20.03 13.05 12.56
C ASP A 42 19.19 12.58 13.74
N VAL A 43 18.49 11.45 13.58
CA VAL A 43 17.61 10.91 14.62
C VAL A 43 18.39 10.46 15.86
N GLY A 44 19.66 10.10 15.70
CA GLY A 44 20.50 9.62 16.80
C GLY A 44 21.25 10.72 17.55
N ALA A 45 21.27 11.95 17.03
CA ALA A 45 22.11 13.03 17.57
C ALA A 45 21.37 14.35 17.78
N ASP A 46 20.40 14.69 16.93
CA ASP A 46 19.72 15.98 16.99
C ASP A 46 18.50 15.94 17.92
N ARG A 47 18.39 16.97 18.77
CA ARG A 47 17.25 17.21 19.63
C ARG A 47 16.21 18.05 18.89
N VAL A 48 15.03 17.49 18.64
CA VAL A 48 13.94 18.18 17.95
C VAL A 48 12.85 18.54 18.95
N GLU A 49 12.39 19.80 18.93
CA GLU A 49 11.30 20.28 19.77
C GLU A 49 10.20 20.93 18.92
N VAL A 50 8.96 20.79 19.37
CA VAL A 50 7.81 21.52 18.84
C VAL A 50 7.13 22.22 19.99
N ASP A 51 7.05 23.55 19.92
CA ASP A 51 6.53 24.42 20.99
C ASP A 51 7.18 24.13 22.37
N GLY A 52 8.49 23.82 22.36
CA GLY A 52 9.26 23.53 23.57
C GLY A 52 9.09 22.10 24.11
N ILE A 53 8.26 21.27 23.47
CA ILE A 53 8.12 19.86 23.81
C ILE A 53 9.05 19.03 22.92
N GLU A 54 9.91 18.25 23.54
CA GLU A 54 10.82 17.36 22.82
C GLU A 54 10.06 16.25 22.09
N VAL A 55 10.40 16.06 20.82
CA VAL A 55 9.82 15.07 19.93
C VAL A 55 10.82 13.93 19.78
N VAL A 56 10.50 12.78 20.37
CA VAL A 56 11.35 11.58 20.37
C VAL A 56 10.80 10.48 19.46
N PHE A 57 11.72 9.76 18.82
CA PHE A 57 11.43 8.52 18.09
C PHE A 57 11.37 7.36 19.08
N GLY A 58 10.17 6.86 19.39
CA GLY A 58 10.01 5.78 20.38
C GLY A 58 9.67 4.40 19.81
N ALA A 59 9.05 4.33 18.63
CA ALA A 59 8.41 3.09 18.18
C ALA A 59 9.06 2.49 16.91
N PRO A 60 9.25 1.16 16.86
CA PRO A 60 9.57 0.48 15.62
C PRO A 60 8.47 0.71 14.57
N PRO A 61 8.80 0.59 13.26
CA PRO A 61 7.81 0.75 12.22
C PRO A 61 6.71 -0.29 12.35
N VAL A 62 5.47 0.15 12.18
CA VAL A 62 4.27 -0.68 12.27
C VAL A 62 3.76 -0.94 10.87
N TYR A 63 3.25 -2.15 10.64
CA TYR A 63 2.65 -2.56 9.38
C TYR A 63 1.36 -3.29 9.67
N ILE A 64 0.25 -2.82 9.13
CA ILE A 64 -1.04 -3.48 9.29
C ILE A 64 -1.69 -3.69 7.93
N VAL A 65 -2.55 -4.70 7.87
CA VAL A 65 -3.52 -4.88 6.79
C VAL A 65 -4.91 -4.59 7.34
N LEU A 66 -5.68 -3.80 6.60
CA LEU A 66 -7.10 -3.55 6.80
C LEU A 66 -7.87 -4.27 5.69
N ASN A 67 -8.93 -5.00 6.05
CA ASN A 67 -9.96 -5.38 5.08
C ASN A 67 -10.95 -4.21 4.96
N LYS A 68 -10.68 -3.28 4.04
CA LYS A 68 -11.43 -2.02 3.94
C LYS A 68 -12.89 -2.30 3.49
N PRO A 69 -13.91 -1.81 4.22
CA PRO A 69 -15.30 -1.86 3.79
C PRO A 69 -15.60 -0.82 2.71
N ALA A 70 -16.73 -0.99 2.01
CA ALA A 70 -17.27 0.04 1.14
C ALA A 70 -17.76 1.24 1.98
N GLY A 71 -17.85 2.43 1.38
CA GLY A 71 -18.36 3.64 2.02
C GLY A 71 -17.29 4.53 2.68
N TYR A 72 -16.10 4.01 2.94
CA TYR A 72 -15.00 4.75 3.57
C TYR A 72 -14.03 5.35 2.55
N LEU A 73 -13.66 6.61 2.74
CA LEU A 73 -12.62 7.29 1.97
C LEU A 73 -11.22 6.86 2.45
N THR A 74 -10.31 6.57 1.51
CA THR A 74 -8.88 6.38 1.85
C THR A 74 -8.19 7.73 2.06
N THR A 75 -8.45 8.34 3.22
CA THR A 75 -7.81 9.55 3.72
C THR A 75 -7.68 9.46 5.25
N MET A 76 -6.73 10.21 5.82
CA MET A 76 -6.56 10.30 7.28
C MET A 76 -7.46 11.36 7.93
N SER A 77 -8.02 12.26 7.13
CA SER A 77 -8.96 13.29 7.56
C SER A 77 -9.78 13.76 6.35
N ASP A 78 -11.06 14.04 6.55
CA ASP A 78 -11.94 14.62 5.54
C ASP A 78 -12.64 15.87 6.11
N PRO A 79 -12.42 17.07 5.54
CA PRO A 79 -13.05 18.30 6.03
C PRO A 79 -14.58 18.29 5.99
N ALA A 80 -15.18 17.47 5.13
CA ALA A 80 -16.64 17.34 5.01
C ALA A 80 -17.22 16.28 5.97
N GLY A 81 -16.41 15.69 6.85
CA GLY A 81 -16.86 14.74 7.87
C GLY A 81 -17.35 13.40 7.31
N ARG A 82 -16.95 13.03 6.08
CA ARG A 82 -17.30 11.72 5.51
C ARG A 82 -16.51 10.61 6.19
N PRO A 83 -17.05 9.38 6.30
CA PRO A 83 -16.35 8.26 6.90
C PRO A 83 -14.98 8.00 6.25
N CYS A 84 -13.94 7.92 7.09
CA CYS A 84 -12.54 7.77 6.67
C CYS A 84 -11.91 6.52 7.23
N VAL A 85 -10.96 5.93 6.51
CA VAL A 85 -10.23 4.74 6.98
C VAL A 85 -9.46 4.97 8.30
N ALA A 86 -9.21 6.22 8.68
CA ALA A 86 -8.64 6.57 9.99
C ALA A 86 -9.50 6.11 11.18
N GLU A 87 -10.81 5.98 10.99
CA GLU A 87 -11.75 5.50 12.01
C GLU A 87 -11.65 3.98 12.23
N LEU A 88 -11.08 3.26 11.26
CA LEU A 88 -11.03 1.79 11.23
C LEU A 88 -9.70 1.23 11.74
N VAL A 89 -8.69 2.07 11.98
CA VAL A 89 -7.33 1.64 12.31
C VAL A 89 -6.85 2.32 13.60
N PRO A 90 -5.91 1.73 14.35
CA PRO A 90 -5.63 2.13 15.72
C PRO A 90 -4.64 3.32 15.77
N ILE A 91 -5.00 4.46 15.17
CA ILE A 91 -4.13 5.64 15.02
C ILE A 91 -3.62 6.23 16.36
N ARG A 92 -4.35 5.99 17.45
CA ARG A 92 -3.92 6.39 18.81
C ARG A 92 -2.83 5.47 19.36
N ARG A 93 -2.89 4.17 19.04
CA ARG A 93 -1.88 3.18 19.43
C ARG A 93 -0.62 3.32 18.58
N PHE A 94 -0.79 3.65 17.29
CA PHE A 94 0.30 3.83 16.34
C PHE A 94 0.24 5.23 15.70
N PRO A 95 0.73 6.27 16.39
CA PRO A 95 0.83 7.61 15.82
C PRO A 95 1.64 7.61 14.52
N GLY A 96 1.21 8.43 13.56
CA GLY A 96 1.86 8.52 12.25
C GLY A 96 1.52 7.39 11.27
N LEU A 97 0.55 6.52 11.59
CA LEU A 97 0.06 5.49 10.67
C LEU A 97 -0.65 6.14 9.46
N PHE A 98 -0.33 5.68 8.24
CA PHE A 98 -0.97 6.16 7.01
C PHE A 98 -1.16 5.02 5.98
N PRO A 99 -2.15 5.13 5.07
CA PRO A 99 -2.41 4.09 4.08
C PRO A 99 -1.34 4.03 3.00
N VAL A 100 -0.97 2.82 2.60
CA VAL A 100 -0.10 2.56 1.45
C VAL A 100 -0.98 2.53 0.21
N GLY A 101 -1.05 3.67 -0.47
CA GLY A 101 -1.88 3.86 -1.65
C GLY A 101 -3.34 4.07 -1.29
N ARG A 102 -4.23 3.83 -2.26
CA ARG A 102 -5.65 4.14 -2.13
C ARG A 102 -6.52 3.01 -2.65
N LEU A 103 -7.71 2.91 -2.08
CA LEU A 103 -8.85 2.23 -2.67
C LEU A 103 -9.97 3.26 -2.84
N ASP A 104 -10.79 3.10 -3.88
CA ASP A 104 -11.95 3.97 -4.06
C ASP A 104 -12.96 3.75 -2.93
N LYS A 105 -13.87 4.71 -2.76
CA LYS A 105 -14.88 4.69 -1.68
C LYS A 105 -15.69 3.40 -1.69
N ASP A 106 -16.09 2.96 -2.88
CA ASP A 106 -16.91 1.77 -3.14
C ASP A 106 -16.09 0.49 -3.39
N THR A 107 -14.75 0.56 -3.40
CA THR A 107 -13.88 -0.60 -3.51
C THR A 107 -13.54 -1.14 -2.12
N THR A 108 -13.65 -2.47 -1.95
CA THR A 108 -13.37 -3.16 -0.68
C THR A 108 -12.08 -3.97 -0.73
N GLY A 109 -11.66 -4.52 0.40
CA GLY A 109 -10.55 -5.47 0.49
C GLY A 109 -9.24 -4.87 1.00
N VAL A 110 -8.14 -5.52 0.66
CA VAL A 110 -6.80 -5.28 1.23
C VAL A 110 -6.36 -3.83 1.07
N LEU A 111 -6.18 -3.12 2.18
CA LEU A 111 -5.49 -1.84 2.26
C LEU A 111 -4.40 -1.92 3.34
N LEU A 112 -3.15 -1.76 2.92
CA LEU A 112 -2.02 -1.76 3.84
C LEU A 112 -1.88 -0.38 4.49
N PHE A 113 -1.42 -0.34 5.73
CA PHE A 113 -0.99 0.88 6.40
C PHE A 113 0.38 0.67 7.04
N THR A 114 1.12 1.77 7.19
CA THR A 114 2.40 1.74 7.88
C THR A 114 2.78 3.09 8.48
N THR A 115 3.73 3.09 9.41
CA THR A 115 4.49 4.28 9.82
C THR A 115 5.81 4.41 9.03
N ASP A 116 6.15 3.42 8.20
CA ASP A 116 7.33 3.40 7.35
C ASP A 116 7.09 4.00 5.96
N GLY A 117 7.47 5.28 5.83
CA GLY A 117 7.47 5.99 4.55
C GLY A 117 8.30 5.36 3.43
N ASP A 118 9.40 4.66 3.74
CA ASP A 118 10.27 4.08 2.71
C ASP A 118 9.64 2.83 2.10
N LEU A 119 9.12 1.92 2.94
CA LEU A 119 8.38 0.76 2.45
C LEU A 119 7.15 1.19 1.63
N ALA A 120 6.38 2.16 2.15
CA ALA A 120 5.21 2.65 1.44
C ALA A 120 5.56 3.24 0.06
N GLN A 121 6.63 4.04 -0.02
CA GLN A 121 7.10 4.60 -1.28
C GLN A 121 7.53 3.50 -2.25
N ASN A 122 8.26 2.49 -1.79
CA ASN A 122 8.68 1.36 -2.61
C ASN A 122 7.49 0.56 -3.14
N LEU A 123 6.47 0.31 -2.32
CA LEU A 123 5.27 -0.43 -2.73
C LEU A 123 4.40 0.31 -3.76
N LEU A 124 4.46 1.65 -3.76
CA LEU A 124 3.68 2.50 -4.65
C LEU A 124 4.43 2.97 -5.89
N HIS A 125 5.76 2.90 -5.88
CA HIS A 125 6.55 3.41 -7.00
C HIS A 125 6.25 2.61 -8.28
N PRO A 126 5.87 3.26 -9.40
CA PRO A 126 5.48 2.57 -10.63
C PRO A 126 6.53 1.58 -11.15
N SER A 127 7.83 1.90 -11.02
CA SER A 127 8.92 1.01 -11.47
C SER A 127 9.12 -0.25 -10.64
N LYS A 128 8.47 -0.36 -9.47
CA LYS A 128 8.58 -1.54 -8.61
C LYS A 128 7.57 -2.62 -8.98
N HIS A 129 6.59 -2.30 -9.84
CA HIS A 129 5.66 -3.25 -10.44
C HIS A 129 4.99 -4.21 -9.44
N VAL A 130 4.69 -3.70 -8.24
CA VAL A 130 4.09 -4.49 -7.16
C VAL A 130 2.68 -4.89 -7.55
N ALA A 131 2.47 -6.20 -7.58
CA ALA A 131 1.23 -6.82 -8.03
C ALA A 131 0.07 -6.52 -7.07
N LYS A 132 -1.10 -6.26 -7.65
CA LYS A 132 -2.36 -6.04 -6.96
C LYS A 132 -3.40 -6.93 -7.63
N THR A 133 -3.99 -7.83 -6.87
CA THR A 133 -5.00 -8.77 -7.37
C THR A 133 -6.38 -8.26 -6.98
N TYR A 134 -7.28 -8.24 -7.96
CA TYR A 134 -8.66 -7.81 -7.82
C TYR A 134 -9.60 -8.90 -8.27
N LEU A 135 -10.74 -9.01 -7.59
CA LEU A 135 -11.90 -9.74 -8.04
C LEU A 135 -12.99 -8.73 -8.38
N ALA A 136 -13.36 -8.67 -9.66
CA ALA A 136 -14.37 -7.76 -10.18
C ALA A 136 -15.64 -8.54 -10.53
N ARG A 137 -16.77 -8.10 -9.99
CA ARG A 137 -18.09 -8.44 -10.54
C ARG A 137 -18.38 -7.45 -11.66
N VAL A 138 -18.61 -7.97 -12.86
CA VAL A 138 -18.86 -7.16 -14.06
C VAL A 138 -20.21 -7.48 -14.68
N GLU A 139 -20.76 -6.54 -15.43
CA GLU A 139 -21.91 -6.75 -16.29
C GLU A 139 -21.56 -7.67 -17.47
N GLY A 140 -22.47 -8.58 -17.80
CA GLY A 140 -22.26 -9.56 -18.86
C GLY A 140 -21.13 -10.55 -18.56
N THR A 141 -20.58 -11.16 -19.60
CA THR A 141 -19.49 -12.13 -19.51
C THR A 141 -18.44 -11.80 -20.57
N PRO A 142 -17.24 -11.32 -20.15
CA PRO A 142 -16.13 -11.15 -21.07
C PRO A 142 -15.77 -12.45 -21.76
N ASP A 143 -15.58 -12.38 -23.06
CA ASP A 143 -15.07 -13.51 -23.84
C ASP A 143 -13.53 -13.54 -23.84
N SER A 144 -12.94 -14.44 -24.63
CA SER A 144 -11.48 -14.53 -24.71
C SER A 144 -10.85 -13.31 -25.36
N ALA A 145 -11.49 -12.72 -26.37
CA ALA A 145 -10.97 -11.57 -27.09
C ALA A 145 -10.95 -10.33 -26.18
N ASP A 146 -12.00 -10.11 -25.39
CA ASP A 146 -12.06 -9.02 -24.40
C ASP A 146 -10.90 -9.14 -23.39
N LEU A 147 -10.66 -10.34 -22.88
CA LEU A 147 -9.58 -10.59 -21.92
C LEU A 147 -8.20 -10.47 -22.57
N ASP A 148 -8.05 -10.84 -23.84
CA ASP A 148 -6.79 -10.72 -24.57
C ASP A 148 -6.37 -9.26 -24.79
N VAL A 149 -7.33 -8.35 -25.01
CA VAL A 149 -7.06 -6.90 -25.04
C VAL A 149 -6.45 -6.43 -23.70
N LEU A 150 -7.01 -6.88 -22.58
CA LEU A 150 -6.48 -6.53 -21.25
C LEU A 150 -5.10 -7.14 -20.99
N ARG A 151 -4.85 -8.36 -21.51
CA ARG A 151 -3.56 -9.06 -21.39
C ARG A 151 -2.47 -8.42 -22.24
N ALA A 152 -2.81 -7.84 -23.38
CA ALA A 152 -1.87 -7.11 -24.22
C ALA A 152 -1.50 -5.73 -23.65
N GLY A 153 -2.37 -5.16 -22.81
CA GLY A 153 -2.30 -3.76 -22.38
C GLY A 153 -3.23 -2.91 -23.23
N ILE A 154 -4.11 -2.17 -22.57
CA ILE A 154 -5.17 -1.37 -23.20
C ILE A 154 -4.86 0.12 -23.12
N GLU A 155 -5.22 0.87 -24.15
CA GLU A 155 -5.13 2.34 -24.14
C GLU A 155 -6.29 2.92 -23.31
N LEU A 156 -5.98 3.78 -22.35
CA LEU A 156 -6.96 4.57 -21.59
C LEU A 156 -6.76 6.07 -21.89
N ASP A 157 -7.68 6.91 -21.41
CA ASP A 157 -7.66 8.37 -21.61
C ASP A 157 -6.39 9.06 -21.09
N ASP A 158 -5.70 8.46 -20.11
CA ASP A 158 -4.45 8.96 -19.54
C ASP A 158 -3.20 8.25 -20.10
N GLY A 159 -3.32 7.45 -21.18
CA GLY A 159 -2.23 6.71 -21.84
C GLY A 159 -2.31 5.17 -21.73
N PRO A 160 -1.31 4.43 -22.26
CA PRO A 160 -1.31 2.96 -22.29
C PRO A 160 -1.17 2.34 -20.89
N CYS A 161 -1.94 1.29 -20.62
CA CYS A 161 -1.78 0.43 -19.46
C CYS A 161 -0.71 -0.65 -19.68
N LEU A 162 -0.06 -1.07 -18.59
CA LEU A 162 0.75 -2.29 -18.62
C LEU A 162 -0.14 -3.53 -18.83
N PRO A 163 0.40 -4.59 -19.46
CA PRO A 163 -0.25 -5.90 -19.53
C PRO A 163 -0.80 -6.37 -18.17
N ALA A 164 -2.09 -6.71 -18.14
CA ALA A 164 -2.71 -7.34 -16.98
C ALA A 164 -2.70 -8.86 -17.11
N ARG A 165 -2.69 -9.57 -15.98
CA ARG A 165 -3.12 -10.98 -15.99
C ARG A 165 -4.58 -11.01 -15.62
N CYS A 166 -5.44 -11.60 -16.44
CA CYS A 166 -6.85 -11.70 -16.14
C CYS A 166 -7.44 -13.03 -16.59
N ARG A 167 -8.46 -13.49 -15.87
CA ARG A 167 -9.22 -14.69 -16.19
C ARG A 167 -10.65 -14.57 -15.70
N LEU A 168 -11.56 -15.21 -16.44
CA LEU A 168 -12.91 -15.44 -15.99
C LEU A 168 -12.90 -16.50 -14.88
N VAL A 169 -13.47 -16.19 -13.72
CA VAL A 169 -13.52 -17.07 -12.55
C VAL A 169 -14.85 -17.80 -12.49
N GLU A 170 -15.96 -17.09 -12.70
CA GLU A 170 -17.30 -17.64 -12.58
C GLU A 170 -18.26 -16.95 -13.56
N ARG A 171 -19.11 -17.74 -14.21
CA ARG A 171 -20.29 -17.26 -14.96
C ARG A 171 -21.51 -17.45 -14.08
N ARG A 172 -22.28 -16.40 -13.78
CA ARG A 172 -23.53 -16.59 -13.03
C ARG A 172 -24.66 -17.02 -13.95
N ALA A 173 -25.36 -18.07 -13.53
CA ALA A 173 -26.46 -18.70 -14.26
C ALA A 173 -27.63 -17.74 -14.57
N SER A 174 -27.80 -16.66 -13.80
CA SER A 174 -28.83 -15.63 -14.06
C SER A 174 -28.49 -14.63 -15.17
N GLY A 175 -27.42 -14.87 -15.94
CA GLY A 175 -27.18 -14.27 -17.27
C GLY A 175 -26.67 -12.82 -17.31
N GLY A 176 -26.70 -12.09 -16.20
CA GLY A 176 -26.39 -10.65 -16.20
C GLY A 176 -25.01 -10.25 -15.66
N SER A 177 -24.25 -11.15 -15.04
CA SER A 177 -22.96 -10.81 -14.44
C SER A 177 -21.98 -11.97 -14.39
N SER A 178 -20.70 -11.65 -14.30
CA SER A 178 -19.61 -12.60 -14.15
C SER A 178 -18.55 -12.11 -13.16
N LEU A 179 -17.71 -13.03 -12.69
CA LEU A 179 -16.56 -12.71 -11.86
C LEU A 179 -15.27 -12.83 -12.68
N VAL A 180 -14.48 -11.77 -12.66
CA VAL A 180 -13.19 -11.69 -13.34
C VAL A 180 -12.11 -11.41 -12.31
N GLU A 181 -11.05 -12.20 -12.34
CA GLU A 181 -9.83 -11.91 -11.58
C GLU A 181 -8.89 -11.10 -12.46
N LEU A 182 -8.32 -10.02 -11.92
CA LEU A 182 -7.35 -9.16 -12.60
C LEU A 182 -6.17 -8.88 -11.69
N ILE A 183 -4.95 -9.07 -12.21
CA ILE A 183 -3.71 -8.72 -11.56
C ILE A 183 -3.05 -7.61 -12.36
N ILE A 184 -2.91 -6.45 -11.73
CA ILE A 184 -2.23 -5.29 -12.31
C ILE A 184 -0.97 -4.95 -11.50
N ARG A 185 0.03 -4.35 -12.16
CA ARG A 185 1.31 -3.97 -11.56
C ARG A 185 1.52 -2.45 -11.48
N GLU A 186 0.47 -1.70 -11.76
CA GLU A 186 0.41 -0.24 -11.64
C GLU A 186 -0.76 0.14 -10.72
N GLY A 187 -1.14 1.42 -10.68
CA GLY A 187 -2.11 1.94 -9.73
C GLY A 187 -2.69 3.29 -10.16
N ARG A 188 -3.21 3.38 -11.39
CA ARG A 188 -3.84 4.60 -11.91
C ARG A 188 -5.25 4.79 -11.31
N LYS A 189 -5.77 6.01 -11.37
CA LYS A 189 -7.11 6.34 -10.85
C LYS A 189 -8.17 5.44 -11.49
N ASN A 190 -8.99 4.76 -10.70
CA ASN A 190 -10.07 3.86 -11.14
C ASN A 190 -9.66 2.83 -12.21
N GLN A 191 -8.39 2.43 -12.26
CA GLN A 191 -7.82 1.73 -13.41
C GLN A 191 -8.59 0.45 -13.80
N VAL A 192 -8.83 -0.46 -12.84
CA VAL A 192 -9.52 -1.73 -13.11
C VAL A 192 -10.92 -1.50 -13.67
N LYS A 193 -11.65 -0.50 -13.13
CA LYS A 193 -12.99 -0.15 -13.62
C LYS A 193 -12.96 0.39 -15.04
N ARG A 194 -11.98 1.26 -15.36
CA ARG A 194 -11.80 1.81 -16.70
C ARG A 194 -11.40 0.76 -17.72
N MET A 195 -10.46 -0.12 -17.36
CA MET A 195 -10.03 -1.24 -18.20
C MET A 195 -11.21 -2.15 -18.59
N LEU A 196 -12.00 -2.58 -17.60
CA LEU A 196 -13.13 -3.47 -17.84
C LEU A 196 -14.29 -2.78 -18.57
N ALA A 197 -14.55 -1.49 -18.29
CA ALA A 197 -15.54 -0.71 -19.03
C ALA A 197 -15.15 -0.51 -20.51
N ALA A 198 -13.85 -0.33 -20.79
CA ALA A 198 -13.36 -0.15 -22.16
C ALA A 198 -13.53 -1.40 -23.05
N VAL A 199 -13.60 -2.58 -22.44
CA VAL A 199 -13.96 -3.84 -23.13
C VAL A 199 -15.45 -4.19 -22.99
N GLY A 200 -16.30 -3.23 -22.61
CA GLY A 200 -17.77 -3.43 -22.58
C GLY A 200 -18.33 -4.07 -21.31
N HIS A 201 -17.51 -4.27 -20.27
CA HIS A 201 -17.91 -4.98 -19.04
C HIS A 201 -17.75 -4.12 -17.79
N PRO A 202 -18.59 -3.09 -17.59
CA PRO A 202 -18.48 -2.19 -16.44
C PRO A 202 -18.56 -2.96 -15.11
N VAL A 203 -17.77 -2.47 -14.14
CA VAL A 203 -17.63 -3.11 -12.83
C VAL A 203 -18.77 -2.70 -11.89
N GLN A 204 -19.48 -3.69 -11.36
CA GLN A 204 -20.54 -3.53 -10.36
C GLN A 204 -20.01 -3.59 -8.92
N ARG A 205 -19.03 -4.46 -8.65
CA ARG A 205 -18.36 -4.57 -7.35
C ARG A 205 -16.89 -4.90 -7.58
N LEU A 206 -16.02 -4.25 -6.82
CA LEU A 206 -14.58 -4.46 -6.89
C LEU A 206 -14.01 -4.76 -5.50
N VAL A 207 -13.26 -5.85 -5.41
CA VAL A 207 -12.54 -6.25 -4.19
C VAL A 207 -11.07 -6.40 -4.53
N ARG A 208 -10.18 -5.72 -3.80
CA ARG A 208 -8.74 -6.01 -3.87
C ARG A 208 -8.44 -7.17 -2.92
N THR A 209 -8.21 -8.36 -3.47
CA THR A 209 -7.98 -9.58 -2.68
C THR A 209 -6.54 -9.69 -2.20
N SER A 210 -5.59 -9.06 -2.90
CA SER A 210 -4.18 -9.04 -2.50
C SER A 210 -3.44 -7.77 -2.92
N PHE A 211 -2.46 -7.36 -2.13
CA PHE A 211 -1.47 -6.34 -2.47
C PHE A 211 -0.08 -6.84 -2.06
N GLY A 212 0.81 -7.05 -3.04
CA GLY A 212 2.19 -7.47 -2.78
C GLY A 212 2.29 -8.85 -2.14
N GLY A 213 1.32 -9.73 -2.38
CA GLY A 213 1.24 -11.06 -1.77
C GLY A 213 0.51 -11.10 -0.43
N VAL A 214 0.23 -9.95 0.20
CA VAL A 214 -0.57 -9.87 1.43
C VAL A 214 -2.05 -9.96 1.10
N ALA A 215 -2.78 -10.79 1.84
CA ALA A 215 -4.23 -10.96 1.74
C ALA A 215 -4.92 -10.58 3.06
N ALA A 216 -6.24 -10.51 3.05
CA ALA A 216 -7.07 -10.24 4.23
C ALA A 216 -8.31 -11.14 4.27
N SER A 217 -8.20 -12.36 3.74
CA SER A 217 -9.31 -13.33 3.68
C SER A 217 -9.71 -13.85 5.06
N ASP A 218 -8.84 -13.69 6.06
CA ASP A 218 -9.02 -14.04 7.45
C ASP A 218 -9.69 -12.94 8.30
N LEU A 219 -9.97 -11.78 7.70
CA LEU A 219 -10.55 -10.62 8.39
C LEU A 219 -11.96 -10.32 7.89
N ALA A 220 -12.88 -9.96 8.79
CA ALA A 220 -14.15 -9.36 8.38
C ALA A 220 -13.94 -7.94 7.81
N GLU A 221 -14.90 -7.43 7.03
CA GLU A 221 -14.82 -6.05 6.53
C GLU A 221 -14.80 -5.05 7.72
N GLY A 222 -13.84 -4.13 7.72
CA GLY A 222 -13.60 -3.17 8.80
C GLY A 222 -12.52 -3.61 9.80
N GLU A 223 -12.16 -4.90 9.81
CA GLU A 223 -11.13 -5.41 10.71
C GLU A 223 -9.71 -5.23 10.15
N TRP A 224 -8.76 -5.15 11.06
CA TRP A 224 -7.35 -5.03 10.77
C TRP A 224 -6.52 -5.93 11.68
N ARG A 225 -5.31 -6.24 11.23
CA ARG A 225 -4.28 -6.89 12.07
C ARG A 225 -2.89 -6.41 11.66
N GLU A 226 -1.93 -6.60 12.55
CA GLU A 226 -0.51 -6.46 12.20
C GLU A 226 -0.09 -7.52 11.16
N LEU A 227 0.83 -7.15 10.27
CA LEU A 227 1.39 -8.10 9.33
C LEU A 227 2.27 -9.11 10.05
N THR A 228 2.22 -10.35 9.60
CA THR A 228 3.16 -11.38 10.02
C THR A 228 4.55 -11.11 9.44
N SER A 229 5.59 -11.69 10.05
CA SER A 229 6.97 -11.60 9.52
C SER A 229 7.07 -12.14 8.08
N CYS A 230 6.32 -13.19 7.75
CA CYS A 230 6.27 -13.76 6.40
C CYS A 230 5.65 -12.79 5.41
N GLU A 231 4.51 -12.18 5.74
CA GLU A 231 3.88 -11.16 4.90
C GLU A 231 4.77 -9.93 4.70
N LEU A 232 5.47 -9.50 5.76
CA LEU A 232 6.40 -8.39 5.67
C LEU A 232 7.60 -8.71 4.76
N ALA A 233 8.07 -9.95 4.75
CA ALA A 233 9.11 -10.40 3.84
C ALA A 233 8.67 -10.34 2.37
N LEU A 234 7.41 -10.65 2.06
CA LEU A 234 6.85 -10.53 0.70
C LEU A 234 6.81 -9.08 0.18
N LEU A 235 6.67 -8.12 1.09
CA LEU A 235 6.59 -6.69 0.75
C LEU A 235 7.96 -6.03 0.61
N ARG A 236 9.00 -6.64 1.16
CA ARG A 236 10.37 -6.12 1.04
C ARG A 236 10.93 -6.61 -0.29
N PRO A 237 11.52 -5.72 -1.11
CA PRO A 237 12.36 -6.20 -2.20
C PRO A 237 13.47 -7.03 -1.55
N GLU A 238 13.68 -8.26 -2.02
CA GLU A 238 14.81 -9.08 -1.60
C GLU A 238 16.07 -8.19 -1.63
N SER A 239 16.74 -8.01 -0.47
CA SER A 239 18.19 -7.87 -0.51
C SER A 239 18.69 -9.06 -1.31
N PRO A 240 19.67 -8.92 -2.23
CA PRO A 240 20.20 -10.07 -2.95
C PRO A 240 20.74 -11.05 -1.91
N ALA A 241 19.93 -12.06 -1.58
CA ALA A 241 20.39 -13.21 -0.86
C ALA A 241 21.17 -13.98 -1.92
N ASP A 242 22.48 -14.08 -1.72
CA ASP A 242 23.29 -15.05 -2.44
C ASP A 242 22.51 -16.39 -2.44
N PRO A 243 22.39 -17.06 -3.59
CA PRO A 243 21.77 -18.37 -3.63
C PRO A 243 22.49 -19.27 -2.61
N PRO A 244 21.75 -20.10 -1.84
CA PRO A 244 22.37 -20.96 -0.85
C PRO A 244 23.42 -21.82 -1.53
N ALA A 245 24.66 -21.68 -1.08
CA ALA A 245 25.77 -22.53 -1.48
C ALA A 245 25.34 -23.99 -1.33
N HIS A 246 25.57 -24.76 -2.38
CA HIS A 246 25.20 -26.16 -2.50
C HIS A 246 25.50 -26.97 -1.23
N LEU A 247 24.48 -27.74 -0.82
CA LEU A 247 24.56 -28.87 0.08
C LEU A 247 25.83 -29.69 -0.21
N GLY A 248 26.74 -29.72 0.77
CA GLY A 248 27.87 -30.62 0.79
C GLY A 248 27.40 -32.06 0.59
N ARG A 249 27.99 -32.73 -0.39
CA ARG A 249 27.79 -34.17 -0.59
C ARG A 249 28.32 -34.93 0.64
N PRO A 250 27.62 -35.98 1.10
CA PRO A 250 28.08 -36.81 2.21
C PRO A 250 29.30 -37.65 1.82
N GLY A 251 30.12 -37.93 2.85
CA GLY A 251 31.49 -38.42 2.77
C GLY A 251 31.71 -39.69 1.95
N ALA A 252 32.76 -39.64 1.14
CA ALA A 252 33.40 -40.83 0.60
C ALA A 252 34.45 -41.33 1.61
N SER A 253 34.18 -42.53 2.12
CA SER A 253 35.10 -43.38 2.86
C SER A 253 36.43 -43.55 2.08
N ARG A 254 37.55 -43.31 2.76
CA ARG A 254 38.83 -43.94 2.43
C ARG A 254 39.36 -44.64 3.67
N LYS A 255 39.41 -45.97 3.56
CA LYS A 255 40.31 -46.82 4.33
C LYS A 255 41.73 -46.50 3.87
N GLU A 256 42.63 -46.23 4.80
CA GLU A 256 44.06 -46.34 4.58
C GLU A 256 44.54 -47.61 5.29
N SER A 257 45.22 -48.44 4.51
CA SER A 257 46.12 -49.51 4.88
C SER A 257 47.31 -49.37 3.95
#